data_AF-Q74LT8-F1
#
_entry.id   AF-Q74LT8-F1
#
_cell.length_a   1.000
_cell.length_b   1.000
_cell.length_c   1.000
_cell.angle_alpha   90.00
_cell.angle_beta   90.00
_cell.angle_gamma   90.00
#
_symmetry.space_group_name_H-M   'P 1'
#
loop_
_entity.id
_entity.type
_entity.pdbx_description
1 polymer ?
#
loop_
_entity_poly.entity_id
_entity_poly.type
_entity_poly.pdbx_seq_one_letter_code
_entity_poly.pdbx_strand_id
1 'polypeptide(L)'
;MGGILIFSNEFWALLWAVNTILAFYVVFHRKRSVATSWAWLIILLIFPILGFILYGFIGRGLSQENLFAINNQKHIGLNKVNKMIPRVPKSAGPTDTSKEAKILIDYFNFKHDSPLSKNNKISFYTDGEKKFEALFKDIEQAQETVNVEYYSFMNDDLGNKFLNLLIKKAREGVKVRLIYDPWGSPGASKTWFKPLTDLGGEVVAFITAQNMIKKYRMNYHLHRKIVVIDGRISWTGGFNVGDQYVSKSKKFGYWRDTHLRIVGSASLLLQERFVMDWNASITDKNQTISFNEKLFPKIEENQLTEDDVATQIVSDGPDTSTPYLRNGMIRMMMMARKTLWIQTPYLVPDDPMIATWVIAAHSGVDVRIMIPSMPDHPFIYRATQWYANYLLHEGIKIYVYDNGFIHAKTVMVDDRFAAAGSMNQDFRSYSLNFETDAVFYDKNITRELNHIFEKDLAKCTELTLEITDNWSRYLRFKQAFSRLLSPIL
;
A
#
# COMPACT_ATOMS: atom_id res chain seq x y z
N MET A 1 -7.80 51.85 22.28
CA MET A 1 -7.09 50.57 22.52
C MET A 1 -6.87 49.90 21.18
N GLY A 2 -5.62 49.68 20.80
CA GLY A 2 -5.23 49.14 19.50
C GLY A 2 -3.84 49.62 19.10
N GLY A 3 -2.82 49.30 19.91
CA GLY A 3 -1.43 49.61 19.59
C GLY A 3 -0.91 48.62 18.55
N ILE A 4 -0.59 49.11 17.35
CA ILE A 4 0.16 48.36 16.34
C ILE A 4 1.58 48.21 16.88
N LEU A 5 1.99 46.99 17.22
CA LEU A 5 3.38 46.68 17.59
C LEU A 5 4.26 46.86 16.34
N ILE A 6 5.00 47.96 16.27
CA ILE A 6 6.02 48.19 15.24
C ILE A 6 7.33 47.59 15.75
N PHE A 7 7.70 46.42 15.22
CA PHE A 7 8.99 45.79 15.51
C PHE A 7 10.13 46.55 14.79
N SER A 8 11.31 46.65 15.43
CA SER A 8 12.48 47.31 14.83
C SER A 8 13.06 46.52 13.66
N ASN A 9 13.75 47.19 12.74
CA ASN A 9 14.45 46.53 11.61
C ASN A 9 15.49 45.51 12.09
N GLU A 10 16.12 45.77 13.23
CA GLU A 10 17.09 44.88 13.89
C GLU A 10 16.43 43.57 14.32
N PHE A 11 15.19 43.62 14.83
CA PHE A 11 14.43 42.43 15.21
C PHE A 11 14.15 41.55 13.99
N TRP A 12 13.70 42.15 12.88
CA TRP A 12 13.46 41.40 11.64
C TRP A 12 14.74 40.79 11.06
N ALA A 13 15.84 41.55 11.04
CA ALA A 13 17.14 41.05 10.59
C ALA A 13 17.63 39.87 11.44
N LEU A 14 17.51 39.98 12.77
CA LEU A 14 17.85 38.89 13.70
C LEU A 14 16.96 37.66 13.47
N LEU A 15 15.64 37.85 13.31
CA LEU A 15 14.70 36.77 13.04
C LEU A 15 15.07 36.02 11.75
N TRP A 16 15.36 36.74 10.68
CA TRP A 16 15.78 36.17 9.40
C TRP A 16 17.12 35.44 9.48
N ALA A 17 18.10 36.00 10.20
CA ALA A 17 19.39 35.36 10.42
C ALA A 17 19.25 34.04 11.19
N VAL A 18 18.51 34.05 12.31
CA VAL A 18 18.24 32.86 13.11
C VAL A 18 17.45 31.82 12.31
N ASN A 19 16.41 32.24 11.59
CA ASN A 19 15.60 31.36 10.74
C ASN A 19 16.45 30.68 9.66
N THR A 20 17.35 31.44 9.02
CA THR A 20 18.26 30.92 7.99
C THR A 20 19.23 29.89 8.59
N ILE A 21 19.91 30.21 9.69
CA ILE A 21 20.82 29.26 10.35
C ILE A 21 20.10 27.97 10.74
N LEU A 22 18.90 28.09 11.32
CA LEU A 22 18.08 26.94 11.67
C LEU A 22 17.63 26.15 10.44
N ALA A 23 17.32 26.81 9.31
CA ALA A 23 16.87 26.15 8.10
C ALA A 23 17.99 25.27 7.51
N PHE A 24 19.21 25.81 7.43
CA PHE A 24 20.39 25.06 7.03
C PHE A 24 20.68 23.92 8.03
N TYR A 25 20.67 24.18 9.34
CA TYR A 25 20.87 23.12 10.32
C TYR A 25 19.85 21.98 10.15
N VAL A 26 18.56 22.29 10.05
CA VAL A 26 17.49 21.28 9.95
C VAL A 26 17.60 20.46 8.66
N VAL A 27 17.88 21.10 7.52
CA VAL A 27 17.98 20.43 6.22
C VAL A 27 19.24 19.56 6.12
N PHE A 28 20.40 20.07 6.53
CA PHE A 28 21.66 19.36 6.39
C PHE A 28 21.93 18.33 7.50
N HIS A 29 21.29 18.47 8.67
CA HIS A 29 21.40 17.48 9.74
C HIS A 29 20.68 16.16 9.43
N ARG A 30 19.77 16.14 8.43
CA ARG A 30 19.06 14.91 8.03
C ARG A 30 19.46 14.45 6.63
N LYS A 31 19.79 13.18 6.50
CA LYS A 31 19.96 12.53 5.20
C LYS A 31 18.61 12.49 4.46
N ARG A 32 18.55 13.12 3.30
CA ARG A 32 17.41 13.12 2.36
C ARG A 32 17.94 13.15 0.94
N SER A 33 17.06 12.92 -0.04
CA SER A 33 17.40 13.23 -1.42
C SER A 33 17.71 14.72 -1.54
N VAL A 34 18.62 15.06 -2.44
CA VAL A 34 19.03 16.45 -2.70
C VAL A 34 17.82 17.31 -3.07
N ALA A 35 16.90 16.78 -3.88
CA ALA A 35 15.66 17.46 -4.25
C ALA A 35 14.77 17.78 -3.04
N THR A 36 14.55 16.82 -2.14
CA THR A 36 13.76 17.05 -0.93
C THR A 36 14.44 18.05 0.02
N SER A 37 15.77 18.01 0.12
CA SER A 37 16.54 19.00 0.89
C SER A 37 16.35 20.41 0.35
N TRP A 38 16.46 20.60 -0.97
CA TRP A 38 16.22 21.90 -1.61
C TRP A 38 14.78 22.38 -1.43
N ALA A 39 13.79 21.51 -1.63
CA ALA A 39 12.38 21.87 -1.45
C ALA A 39 12.10 22.41 -0.04
N TRP A 40 12.62 21.72 1.00
CA TRP A 40 12.47 22.19 2.37
C TRP A 40 13.29 23.44 2.67
N LEU A 41 14.51 23.55 2.14
CA LEU A 41 15.33 24.75 2.31
C LEU A 41 14.62 25.97 1.74
N ILE A 42 14.07 25.88 0.54
CA ILE A 42 13.31 26.97 -0.09
C ILE A 42 12.09 27.35 0.76
N ILE A 43 11.29 26.39 1.22
CA ILE A 43 10.11 26.67 2.07
C ILE A 43 10.52 27.35 3.38
N LEU A 44 11.57 26.84 4.04
CA LEU A 44 12.05 27.37 5.32
C LEU A 44 12.65 28.77 5.18
N LEU A 45 13.28 29.07 4.05
CA LEU A 45 13.80 30.40 3.76
C LEU A 45 12.69 31.38 3.37
N ILE A 46 11.77 31.02 2.47
CA ILE A 46 10.71 31.94 1.99
C ILE A 46 9.69 32.26 3.09
N PHE A 47 9.36 31.29 3.95
CA PHE A 47 8.35 31.44 4.99
C PHE A 47 8.97 31.29 6.38
N PRO A 48 9.56 32.36 6.96
CA PRO A 48 10.07 32.30 8.33
C PRO A 48 8.99 31.89 9.32
N ILE A 49 9.34 31.06 10.30
CA ILE A 49 8.43 30.47 11.31
C ILE A 49 7.40 29.51 10.71
N LEU A 50 6.58 29.94 9.74
CA LEU A 50 5.55 29.12 9.10
C LEU A 50 6.16 27.91 8.38
N GLY A 51 7.30 28.08 7.72
CA GLY A 51 8.05 26.99 7.10
C GLY A 51 8.48 25.93 8.12
N PHE A 52 8.83 26.33 9.35
CA PHE A 52 9.16 25.40 10.44
C PHE A 52 7.93 24.68 10.98
N ILE A 53 6.77 25.35 11.01
CA ILE A 53 5.49 24.70 11.35
C ILE A 53 5.17 23.63 10.29
N LEU A 54 5.22 24.00 9.00
CA LEU A 54 5.00 23.08 7.87
C LEU A 54 6.00 21.91 7.88
N TYR A 55 7.28 22.21 8.10
CA TYR A 55 8.34 21.20 8.25
C TYR A 55 8.10 20.29 9.45
N GLY A 56 7.56 20.83 10.54
CA GLY A 56 7.08 20.08 11.68
C GLY A 56 6.17 18.96 11.20
N PHE A 57 4.98 19.31 10.69
CA PHE A 57 3.91 18.37 10.36
C PHE A 57 4.22 17.40 9.20
N ILE A 58 4.86 17.89 8.15
CA ILE A 58 5.02 17.20 6.86
C ILE A 58 6.49 16.83 6.62
N GLY A 59 7.41 17.67 7.06
CA GLY A 59 8.82 17.49 6.79
C GLY A 59 9.50 16.43 7.64
N ARG A 60 9.01 16.09 8.84
CA ARG A 60 9.72 15.19 9.76
C ARG A 60 9.57 13.71 9.41
N GLY A 61 10.68 12.98 9.48
CA GLY A 61 10.70 11.52 9.36
C GLY A 61 10.06 10.79 10.55
N LEU A 62 9.90 9.47 10.46
CA LEU A 62 9.40 8.64 11.57
C LEU A 62 10.14 8.94 12.90
N SER A 63 9.42 8.83 14.03
CA SER A 63 10.07 8.96 15.33
C SER A 63 10.95 7.75 15.62
N GLN A 64 12.05 7.95 16.34
CA GLN A 64 12.91 6.85 16.78
C GLN A 64 12.14 5.86 17.65
N GLU A 65 11.16 6.32 18.43
CA GLU A 65 10.25 5.45 19.18
C GLU A 65 9.41 4.54 18.28
N ASN A 66 8.83 5.09 17.21
CA ASN A 66 8.02 4.30 16.28
C ASN A 66 8.91 3.32 15.51
N LEU A 67 10.09 3.77 15.05
CA LEU A 67 11.08 2.91 14.41
C LEU A 67 11.53 1.78 15.35
N PHE A 68 11.84 2.10 16.61
CA PHE A 68 12.23 1.12 17.62
C PHE A 68 11.09 0.14 17.90
N ALA A 69 9.86 0.62 18.04
CA ALA A 69 8.70 -0.21 18.28
C ALA A 69 8.38 -1.12 17.10
N ILE A 70 8.61 -0.70 15.85
CA ILE A 70 8.42 -1.55 14.66
C ILE A 70 9.58 -2.54 14.52
N ASN A 71 10.82 -2.04 14.56
CA ASN A 71 12.02 -2.84 14.27
C ASN A 71 12.39 -3.83 15.38
N ASN A 72 11.93 -3.65 16.62
CA ASN A 72 12.15 -4.61 17.70
C ASN A 72 11.03 -5.64 17.87
N GLN A 73 10.04 -5.66 16.96
CA GLN A 73 9.08 -6.75 17.00
C GLN A 73 9.76 -8.06 16.67
N LYS A 74 9.62 -9.02 17.58
CA LYS A 74 10.12 -10.37 17.35
C LYS A 74 9.25 -11.02 16.27
N HIS A 75 9.90 -11.69 15.34
CA HIS A 75 9.22 -12.58 14.40
C HIS A 75 8.77 -13.85 15.12
N ILE A 76 7.55 -13.84 15.66
CA ILE A 76 7.05 -14.89 16.54
C ILE A 76 6.53 -16.09 15.75
N GLY A 77 5.93 -15.88 14.58
CA GLY A 77 5.39 -16.91 13.71
C GLY A 77 6.34 -17.26 12.56
N LEU A 78 7.08 -16.28 12.04
CA LEU A 78 7.92 -16.47 10.84
C LEU A 78 8.97 -17.56 11.00
N ASN A 79 9.58 -17.66 12.19
CA ASN A 79 10.57 -18.72 12.49
C ASN A 79 9.97 -20.13 12.39
N LYS A 80 8.67 -20.28 12.64
CA LYS A 80 7.95 -21.53 12.49
C LYS A 80 7.49 -21.72 11.04
N VAL A 81 6.98 -20.67 10.39
CA VAL A 81 6.64 -20.69 8.97
C VAL A 81 7.85 -21.08 8.12
N ASN A 82 9.02 -20.49 8.34
CA ASN A 82 10.29 -20.85 7.69
C ASN A 82 10.74 -22.29 7.94
N LYS A 83 10.29 -22.92 9.04
CA LYS A 83 10.52 -24.35 9.31
C LYS A 83 9.48 -25.26 8.64
N MET A 84 8.28 -24.75 8.39
CA MET A 84 7.19 -25.45 7.71
C MET A 84 7.38 -25.44 6.19
N ILE A 85 7.94 -24.36 5.65
CA ILE A 85 8.30 -24.24 4.24
C ILE A 85 9.51 -25.15 3.96
N PRO A 86 9.41 -26.12 3.04
CA PRO A 86 10.51 -27.02 2.73
C PRO A 86 11.68 -26.25 2.11
N ARG A 87 12.91 -26.53 2.58
CA ARG A 87 14.15 -25.90 2.09
C ARG A 87 14.39 -26.06 0.59
N VAL A 88 13.86 -27.13 0.00
CA VAL A 88 13.84 -27.36 -1.45
C VAL A 88 12.38 -27.44 -1.87
N PRO A 89 11.82 -26.39 -2.48
CA PRO A 89 10.42 -26.40 -2.85
C PRO A 89 10.20 -27.42 -3.98
N LYS A 90 9.40 -28.46 -3.73
CA LYS A 90 8.81 -29.26 -4.81
C LYS A 90 7.99 -28.33 -5.71
N SER A 91 7.91 -28.59 -7.00
CA SER A 91 7.07 -27.79 -7.90
C SER A 91 5.61 -27.81 -7.40
N ALA A 92 4.98 -26.63 -7.35
CA ALA A 92 3.58 -26.46 -6.93
C ALA A 92 2.60 -27.05 -7.95
N GLY A 93 3.05 -27.25 -9.20
CA GLY A 93 2.23 -27.79 -10.27
C GLY A 93 2.86 -27.53 -11.64
N PRO A 94 2.22 -27.95 -12.73
CA PRO A 94 2.73 -27.75 -14.10
C PRO A 94 2.83 -26.27 -14.50
N THR A 95 2.11 -25.39 -13.80
CA THR A 95 2.05 -23.95 -14.05
C THR A 95 3.02 -23.14 -13.18
N ASP A 96 3.71 -23.79 -12.25
CA ASP A 96 4.70 -23.18 -11.35
C ASP A 96 5.92 -22.63 -12.14
N THR A 97 6.12 -21.32 -12.08
CA THR A 97 7.24 -20.60 -12.71
C THR A 97 8.34 -20.22 -11.72
N SER A 98 8.26 -20.63 -10.46
CA SER A 98 9.19 -20.22 -9.38
C SER A 98 10.65 -20.53 -9.71
N LYS A 99 10.94 -21.61 -10.45
CA LYS A 99 12.30 -21.93 -10.89
C LYS A 99 12.89 -20.85 -11.81
N GLU A 100 12.07 -20.26 -12.68
CA GLU A 100 12.47 -19.16 -13.57
C GLU A 100 12.70 -17.85 -12.79
N ALA A 101 12.05 -17.72 -11.63
CA ALA A 101 12.12 -16.54 -10.77
C ALA A 101 13.09 -16.67 -9.59
N LYS A 102 14.01 -17.65 -9.58
CA LYS A 102 14.88 -17.89 -8.43
C LYS A 102 15.58 -16.63 -7.90
N ILE A 103 16.13 -15.79 -8.80
CA ILE A 103 16.83 -14.56 -8.36
C ILE A 103 15.87 -13.55 -7.73
N LEU A 104 14.62 -13.48 -8.20
CA LEU A 104 13.61 -12.61 -7.60
C LEU A 104 13.15 -13.15 -6.25
N ILE A 105 12.95 -14.46 -6.14
CA ILE A 105 12.59 -15.12 -4.89
C ILE A 105 13.67 -14.92 -3.84
N ASP A 106 14.93 -15.13 -4.20
CA ASP A 106 16.08 -14.91 -3.33
C ASP A 106 16.20 -13.44 -2.94
N TYR A 107 15.90 -12.51 -3.85
CA TYR A 107 15.87 -11.08 -3.55
C TYR A 107 14.84 -10.77 -2.47
N PHE A 108 13.57 -11.19 -2.66
CA PHE A 108 12.50 -10.94 -1.70
C PHE A 108 12.69 -11.70 -0.39
N ASN A 109 13.40 -12.82 -0.39
CA ASN A 109 13.69 -13.59 0.81
C ASN A 109 15.06 -13.29 1.43
N PHE A 110 15.76 -12.22 1.01
CA PHE A 110 17.11 -11.91 1.47
C PHE A 110 17.20 -11.76 3.00
N LYS A 111 16.17 -11.18 3.64
CA LYS A 111 16.08 -11.05 5.10
C LYS A 111 15.38 -12.23 5.80
N HIS A 112 14.99 -13.26 5.05
CA HIS A 112 14.16 -14.38 5.52
C HIS A 112 12.73 -14.02 5.95
N ASP A 113 12.25 -12.83 5.56
CA ASP A 113 10.94 -12.27 5.93
C ASP A 113 9.81 -12.59 4.95
N SER A 114 10.16 -12.94 3.71
CA SER A 114 9.20 -13.28 2.66
C SER A 114 9.59 -14.61 2.01
N PRO A 115 9.49 -15.74 2.72
CA PRO A 115 9.80 -17.03 2.13
C PRO A 115 8.78 -17.40 1.04
N LEU A 116 9.22 -18.18 0.05
CA LEU A 116 8.33 -18.74 -0.96
C LEU A 116 7.44 -19.80 -0.32
N SER A 117 6.15 -19.51 -0.21
CA SER A 117 5.15 -20.46 0.28
C SER A 117 4.51 -21.25 -0.86
N LYS A 118 4.08 -22.48 -0.57
CA LYS A 118 3.29 -23.34 -1.45
C LYS A 118 2.04 -23.84 -0.71
N ASN A 119 1.21 -24.68 -1.35
CA ASN A 119 -0.10 -25.04 -0.83
C ASN A 119 -0.98 -23.79 -0.62
N ASN A 120 -1.17 -23.02 -1.69
CA ASN A 120 -1.99 -21.81 -1.69
C ASN A 120 -3.02 -21.87 -2.79
N LYS A 121 -4.27 -21.57 -2.44
CA LYS A 121 -5.34 -21.27 -3.39
C LYS A 121 -5.63 -19.78 -3.39
N ILE A 122 -5.57 -19.17 -4.57
CA ILE A 122 -5.79 -17.74 -4.77
C ILE A 122 -7.12 -17.54 -5.50
N SER A 123 -7.86 -16.49 -5.14
CA SER A 123 -9.03 -16.04 -5.89
C SER A 123 -9.06 -14.52 -5.94
N PHE A 124 -9.35 -13.96 -7.12
CA PHE A 124 -9.40 -12.52 -7.31
C PHE A 124 -10.84 -11.99 -7.28
N TYR A 125 -10.99 -10.80 -6.68
CA TYR A 125 -12.24 -10.06 -6.67
C TYR A 125 -11.99 -8.68 -7.25
N THR A 126 -12.70 -8.37 -8.33
CA THR A 126 -12.59 -7.10 -9.06
C THR A 126 -13.69 -6.10 -8.70
N ASP A 127 -14.70 -6.59 -7.97
CA ASP A 127 -15.92 -5.89 -7.61
C ASP A 127 -16.08 -5.86 -6.08
N GLY A 128 -16.39 -4.67 -5.55
CA GLY A 128 -16.47 -4.45 -4.11
C GLY A 128 -17.60 -5.21 -3.43
N GLU A 129 -18.79 -5.26 -4.04
CA GLU A 129 -19.93 -5.95 -3.43
C GLU A 129 -19.65 -7.45 -3.31
N LYS A 130 -19.17 -8.06 -4.41
CA LYS A 130 -18.78 -9.48 -4.42
C LYS A 130 -17.66 -9.77 -3.44
N LYS A 131 -16.65 -8.88 -3.36
CA LYS A 131 -15.54 -9.00 -2.41
C LYS A 131 -16.04 -9.02 -0.97
N PHE A 132 -16.88 -8.06 -0.59
CA PHE A 132 -17.34 -7.93 0.79
C PHE A 132 -18.36 -9.01 1.15
N GLU A 133 -19.20 -9.45 0.23
CA GLU A 133 -20.07 -10.61 0.42
C GLU A 133 -19.26 -11.87 0.76
N ALA A 134 -18.23 -12.17 -0.03
CA ALA A 134 -17.39 -13.34 0.19
C ALA A 134 -16.54 -13.23 1.48
N LEU A 135 -15.98 -12.05 1.76
CA LEU A 135 -15.27 -11.80 3.03
C LEU A 135 -16.18 -12.00 4.23
N PHE A 136 -17.42 -11.49 4.19
CA PHE A 136 -18.37 -11.65 5.29
C PHE A 136 -18.75 -13.13 5.50
N LYS A 137 -18.91 -13.91 4.43
CA LYS A 137 -19.14 -15.36 4.53
C LYS A 137 -17.98 -16.09 5.22
N ASP A 138 -16.73 -15.72 4.94
CA ASP A 138 -15.57 -16.31 5.64
C ASP A 138 -15.55 -15.91 7.12
N ILE A 139 -15.85 -14.65 7.44
CA ILE A 139 -15.87 -14.16 8.84
C ILE A 139 -17.01 -14.80 9.63
N GLU A 140 -18.18 -15.00 9.02
CA GLU A 140 -19.30 -15.71 9.64
C GLU A 140 -18.89 -17.13 10.08
N GLN A 141 -18.06 -17.80 9.28
CA GLN A 141 -17.56 -19.14 9.55
C GLN A 141 -16.38 -19.20 10.53
N ALA A 142 -15.79 -18.05 10.90
CA ALA A 142 -14.65 -18.00 11.81
C ALA A 142 -14.95 -18.64 13.17
N GLN A 143 -14.01 -19.44 13.69
CA GLN A 143 -14.18 -20.20 14.94
C GLN A 143 -13.28 -19.72 16.06
N GLU A 144 -12.09 -19.19 15.75
CA GLU A 144 -11.08 -18.87 16.78
C GLU A 144 -10.68 -17.40 16.76
N THR A 145 -10.31 -16.86 15.60
CA THR A 145 -9.75 -15.51 15.50
C THR A 145 -10.16 -14.78 14.22
N VAL A 146 -10.37 -13.47 14.34
CA VAL A 146 -10.53 -12.56 13.20
C VAL A 146 -9.66 -11.34 13.45
N ASN A 147 -8.61 -11.19 12.64
CA ASN A 147 -7.63 -10.11 12.72
C ASN A 147 -7.82 -9.20 11.51
N VAL A 148 -8.09 -7.92 11.74
CA VAL A 148 -8.48 -6.95 10.70
C VAL A 148 -7.54 -5.75 10.73
N GLU A 149 -7.02 -5.37 9.58
CA GLU A 149 -6.15 -4.21 9.39
C GLU A 149 -6.56 -3.48 8.10
N TYR A 150 -6.91 -2.21 8.21
CA TYR A 150 -7.29 -1.39 7.05
C TYR A 150 -6.78 0.04 7.21
N TYR A 151 -6.27 0.61 6.11
CA TYR A 151 -6.05 2.07 6.04
C TYR A 151 -7.34 2.84 6.32
N SER A 152 -8.38 2.62 5.51
CA SER A 152 -9.69 3.25 5.69
C SER A 152 -10.73 2.26 6.17
N PHE A 153 -11.30 2.53 7.35
CA PHE A 153 -12.44 1.85 7.93
C PHE A 153 -13.50 2.88 8.32
N MET A 154 -14.38 3.22 7.39
CA MET A 154 -15.29 4.37 7.48
C MET A 154 -16.56 4.04 8.27
N ASN A 155 -17.08 4.99 9.04
CA ASN A 155 -18.38 4.86 9.70
C ASN A 155 -19.52 5.23 8.73
N ASP A 156 -19.79 4.31 7.80
CA ASP A 156 -20.87 4.36 6.82
C ASP A 156 -21.60 3.00 6.74
N ASP A 157 -22.49 2.76 5.77
CA ASP A 157 -23.32 1.54 5.79
C ASP A 157 -22.45 0.27 5.74
N LEU A 158 -21.44 0.24 4.86
CA LEU A 158 -20.56 -0.90 4.72
C LEU A 158 -19.72 -1.13 5.97
N GLY A 159 -19.13 -0.05 6.52
CA GLY A 159 -18.35 -0.14 7.75
C GLY A 159 -19.19 -0.60 8.95
N ASN A 160 -20.43 -0.13 9.06
CA ASN A 160 -21.35 -0.57 10.10
C ASN A 160 -21.75 -2.04 9.93
N LYS A 161 -22.00 -2.52 8.70
CA LYS A 161 -22.23 -3.95 8.43
C LYS A 161 -21.05 -4.80 8.86
N PHE A 162 -19.83 -4.40 8.50
CA PHE A 162 -18.61 -5.11 8.87
C PHE A 162 -18.43 -5.10 10.41
N LEU A 163 -18.52 -3.93 11.05
CA LEU A 163 -18.39 -3.83 12.50
C LEU A 163 -19.44 -4.67 13.25
N ASN A 164 -20.69 -4.67 12.79
CA ASN A 164 -21.76 -5.50 13.38
C ASN A 164 -21.46 -7.00 13.26
N LEU A 165 -20.89 -7.45 12.14
CA LEU A 165 -20.45 -8.83 11.99
C LEU A 165 -19.31 -9.16 12.96
N LEU A 166 -18.34 -8.27 13.13
CA LEU A 166 -17.26 -8.44 14.11
C LEU A 166 -17.80 -8.49 15.55
N ILE A 167 -18.78 -7.65 15.90
CA ILE A 167 -19.49 -7.66 17.19
C ILE A 167 -20.18 -9.02 17.40
N LYS A 168 -20.87 -9.53 16.37
CA LYS A 168 -21.51 -10.86 16.42
C LYS A 168 -20.48 -11.95 16.72
N LYS A 169 -19.34 -11.97 16.00
CA LYS A 169 -18.28 -12.97 16.22
C LYS A 169 -17.64 -12.85 17.60
N ALA A 170 -17.41 -11.63 18.09
CA ALA A 170 -16.92 -11.41 19.45
C ALA A 170 -17.89 -11.97 20.51
N ARG A 171 -19.20 -11.79 20.32
CA ARG A 171 -20.24 -12.38 21.20
C ARG A 171 -20.24 -13.91 21.18
N GLU A 172 -19.92 -14.51 20.04
CA GLU A 172 -19.76 -15.95 19.88
C GLU A 172 -18.44 -16.49 20.48
N GLY A 173 -17.59 -15.63 21.04
CA GLY A 173 -16.33 -15.99 21.69
C GLY A 173 -15.11 -15.99 20.76
N VAL A 174 -15.26 -15.59 19.50
CA VAL A 174 -14.14 -15.43 18.56
C VAL A 174 -13.29 -14.23 18.97
N LYS A 175 -11.96 -14.40 19.00
CA LYS A 175 -11.07 -13.29 19.34
C LYS A 175 -10.93 -12.33 18.16
N VAL A 176 -11.53 -11.15 18.29
CA VAL A 176 -11.50 -10.09 17.27
C VAL A 176 -10.47 -9.03 17.60
N ARG A 177 -9.63 -8.68 16.61
CA ARG A 177 -8.65 -7.59 16.68
C ARG A 177 -8.73 -6.70 15.45
N LEU A 178 -8.71 -5.38 15.64
CA LEU A 178 -8.82 -4.40 14.57
C LEU A 178 -7.75 -3.30 14.69
N ILE A 179 -6.97 -3.11 13.62
CA ILE A 179 -6.04 -2.00 13.40
C ILE A 179 -6.62 -1.09 12.32
N TYR A 180 -6.64 0.22 12.57
CA TYR A 180 -7.06 1.19 11.56
C TYR A 180 -6.14 2.42 11.54
N ASP A 181 -6.14 3.16 10.43
CA ASP A 181 -5.54 4.49 10.35
C ASP A 181 -6.63 5.56 10.56
N PRO A 182 -6.63 6.30 11.68
CA PRO A 182 -7.54 7.43 11.92
C PRO A 182 -7.59 8.46 10.80
N TRP A 183 -6.50 8.68 10.04
CA TRP A 183 -6.46 9.65 8.95
C TRP A 183 -7.31 9.20 7.76
N GLY A 184 -7.26 7.91 7.45
CA GLY A 184 -8.05 7.30 6.38
C GLY A 184 -9.48 6.94 6.78
N SER A 185 -9.83 7.03 8.07
CA SER A 185 -11.05 6.43 8.64
C SER A 185 -11.99 7.48 9.26
N PRO A 186 -12.60 8.37 8.46
CA PRO A 186 -13.55 9.36 8.98
C PRO A 186 -14.70 8.68 9.74
N GLY A 187 -15.03 9.24 10.90
CA GLY A 187 -16.10 8.74 11.77
C GLY A 187 -15.72 7.53 12.64
N ALA A 188 -14.53 6.95 12.49
CA ALA A 188 -14.04 5.82 13.26
C ALA A 188 -13.61 6.20 14.69
N SER A 189 -14.59 6.53 15.53
CA SER A 189 -14.36 7.00 16.91
C SER A 189 -14.29 5.84 17.91
N LYS A 190 -13.69 6.09 19.09
CA LYS A 190 -13.74 5.15 20.22
C LYS A 190 -15.17 4.77 20.59
N THR A 191 -16.11 5.71 20.51
CA THR A 191 -17.53 5.47 20.81
C THR A 191 -18.16 4.53 19.79
N TRP A 192 -17.79 4.64 18.51
CA TRP A 192 -18.30 3.75 17.47
C TRP A 192 -17.83 2.31 17.66
N PHE A 193 -16.58 2.10 18.06
CA PHE A 193 -16.04 0.78 18.37
C PHE A 193 -16.46 0.21 19.73
N LYS A 194 -17.09 1.02 20.60
CA LYS A 194 -17.43 0.63 21.97
C LYS A 194 -18.22 -0.68 22.07
N PRO A 195 -19.24 -0.96 21.22
CA PRO A 195 -19.97 -2.22 21.29
C PRO A 195 -19.10 -3.46 21.03
N LEU A 196 -18.04 -3.33 20.22
CA LEU A 196 -17.07 -4.41 20.01
C LEU A 196 -16.15 -4.56 21.22
N THR A 197 -15.65 -3.46 21.76
CA THR A 197 -14.72 -3.50 22.90
C THR A 197 -15.39 -3.96 24.19
N ASP A 198 -16.67 -3.65 24.39
CA ASP A 198 -17.45 -4.10 25.54
C ASP A 198 -17.64 -5.63 25.57
N LEU A 199 -17.49 -6.30 24.42
CA LEU A 199 -17.50 -7.77 24.29
C LEU A 199 -16.09 -8.39 24.32
N GLY A 200 -15.06 -7.61 24.64
CA GLY A 200 -13.66 -8.08 24.69
C GLY A 200 -12.93 -8.09 23.35
N GLY A 201 -13.54 -7.54 22.29
CA GLY A 201 -12.84 -7.22 21.05
C GLY A 201 -11.80 -6.12 21.26
N GLU A 202 -10.72 -6.15 20.51
CA GLU A 202 -9.59 -5.23 20.69
C GLU A 202 -9.45 -4.32 19.46
N VAL A 203 -9.37 -3.01 19.68
CA VAL A 203 -9.26 -2.01 18.60
C VAL A 203 -8.14 -1.04 18.90
N VAL A 204 -7.20 -0.87 17.96
CA VAL A 204 -6.07 0.05 18.10
C VAL A 204 -5.90 0.91 16.85
N ALA A 205 -5.51 2.16 17.05
CA ALA A 205 -5.03 3.00 15.96
C ALA A 205 -3.60 2.58 15.61
N PHE A 206 -3.25 2.56 14.33
CA PHE A 206 -1.91 2.22 13.87
C PHE A 206 -0.84 3.14 14.48
N ILE A 207 0.35 2.60 14.78
CA ILE A 207 1.40 3.26 15.57
C ILE A 207 1.76 4.67 15.08
N THR A 208 1.81 4.90 13.77
CA THR A 208 2.17 6.22 13.22
C THR A 208 1.07 7.26 13.34
N ALA A 209 -0.18 6.82 13.50
CA ALA A 209 -1.32 7.69 13.69
C ALA A 209 -1.59 8.05 15.17
N GLN A 210 -0.88 7.42 16.10
CA GLN A 210 -1.03 7.71 17.53
C GLN A 210 -0.34 9.02 17.91
N ASN A 211 -1.10 9.93 18.53
CA ASN A 211 -0.62 11.23 19.00
C ASN A 211 -0.05 12.15 17.90
N MET A 212 -0.52 12.06 16.65
CA MET A 212 -0.01 12.83 15.48
C MET A 212 0.09 14.34 15.71
N ILE A 213 -0.90 14.95 16.36
CA ILE A 213 -0.91 16.40 16.65
C ILE A 213 0.22 16.76 17.62
N LYS A 214 0.41 15.98 18.68
CA LYS A 214 1.50 16.19 19.65
C LYS A 214 2.87 15.86 19.04
N LYS A 215 2.92 14.88 18.12
CA LYS A 215 4.16 14.41 17.49
C LYS A 215 4.55 15.19 16.23
N TYR A 216 3.69 16.09 15.75
CA TYR A 216 3.81 16.85 14.50
C TYR A 216 4.24 15.95 13.33
N ARG A 217 3.57 14.83 13.06
CA ARG A 217 4.00 13.89 12.00
C ARG A 217 2.79 13.25 11.36
N MET A 218 2.46 13.70 10.15
CA MET A 218 1.22 13.29 9.49
C MET A 218 1.44 12.45 8.24
N ASN A 219 2.69 12.24 7.80
CA ASN A 219 2.95 11.72 6.45
C ASN A 219 3.03 10.20 6.33
N TYR A 220 3.05 9.46 7.44
CA TYR A 220 3.29 8.02 7.46
C TYR A 220 2.00 7.28 7.79
N HIS A 221 1.49 6.54 6.83
CA HIS A 221 0.19 5.89 6.94
C HIS A 221 0.29 4.40 6.73
N LEU A 222 -0.52 3.69 7.50
CA LEU A 222 -0.87 2.31 7.18
C LEU A 222 -1.54 2.31 5.81
N HIS A 223 -1.04 1.57 4.83
CA HIS A 223 -1.71 1.43 3.53
C HIS A 223 -2.04 -0.02 3.21
N ARG A 224 -1.78 -0.95 4.13
CA ARG A 224 -2.16 -2.36 4.04
C ARG A 224 -3.67 -2.53 4.28
N LYS A 225 -4.20 -3.59 3.69
CA LYS A 225 -5.58 -4.08 3.90
C LYS A 225 -5.45 -5.57 4.13
N ILE A 226 -5.44 -6.01 5.37
CA ILE A 226 -5.22 -7.40 5.73
C ILE A 226 -6.39 -7.87 6.59
N VAL A 227 -7.03 -8.97 6.22
CA VAL A 227 -7.93 -9.70 7.12
C VAL A 227 -7.44 -11.12 7.21
N VAL A 228 -7.20 -11.63 8.41
CA VAL A 228 -6.83 -13.03 8.63
C VAL A 228 -7.86 -13.69 9.54
N ILE A 229 -8.34 -14.85 9.10
CA ILE A 229 -9.40 -15.63 9.73
C ILE A 229 -8.82 -17.00 10.08
N ASP A 230 -8.83 -17.31 11.38
CA ASP A 230 -8.34 -18.58 11.95
C ASP A 230 -6.93 -18.99 11.51
N GLY A 231 -6.08 -18.03 11.13
CA GLY A 231 -4.73 -18.27 10.61
C GLY A 231 -4.66 -19.03 9.28
N ARG A 232 -5.80 -19.26 8.60
CA ARG A 232 -5.90 -20.12 7.40
C ARG A 232 -6.36 -19.37 6.16
N ILE A 233 -7.29 -18.45 6.32
CA ILE A 233 -7.87 -17.66 5.23
C ILE A 233 -7.44 -16.22 5.43
N SER A 234 -6.84 -15.63 4.40
CA SER A 234 -6.43 -14.25 4.42
C SER A 234 -6.97 -13.48 3.22
N TRP A 235 -7.22 -12.19 3.42
CA TRP A 235 -7.64 -11.26 2.40
C TRP A 235 -6.68 -10.09 2.33
N THR A 236 -6.28 -9.68 1.13
CA THR A 236 -5.47 -8.48 0.91
C THR A 236 -5.68 -7.87 -0.47
N GLY A 237 -5.29 -6.62 -0.71
CA GLY A 237 -5.43 -5.93 -2.00
C GLY A 237 -5.79 -4.46 -1.86
N GLY A 238 -6.48 -3.89 -2.86
CA GLY A 238 -6.68 -2.44 -2.92
C GLY A 238 -7.93 -1.89 -2.19
N PHE A 239 -9.04 -2.65 -2.14
CA PHE A 239 -10.28 -2.18 -1.51
C PHE A 239 -10.14 -1.88 -0.02
N ASN A 240 -10.53 -0.68 0.39
CA ASN A 240 -10.78 -0.32 1.78
C ASN A 240 -12.25 -0.58 2.19
N VAL A 241 -12.59 -0.26 3.44
CA VAL A 241 -13.96 -0.36 3.97
C VAL A 241 -14.64 1.01 3.96
N GLY A 242 -15.61 1.15 3.06
CA GLY A 242 -16.52 2.28 2.96
C GLY A 242 -17.44 2.17 1.74
N ASP A 243 -18.55 2.91 1.73
CA ASP A 243 -19.62 2.82 0.72
C ASP A 243 -19.13 3.17 -0.70
N GLN A 244 -18.11 4.02 -0.83
CA GLN A 244 -17.50 4.30 -2.14
C GLN A 244 -16.87 3.06 -2.78
N TYR A 245 -16.35 2.13 -1.97
CA TYR A 245 -15.66 0.92 -2.42
C TYR A 245 -16.64 -0.18 -2.88
N VAL A 246 -17.94 -0.01 -2.61
CA VAL A 246 -19.04 -0.83 -3.12
C VAL A 246 -19.91 -0.03 -4.11
N SER A 247 -19.27 0.87 -4.87
CA SER A 247 -19.87 1.62 -5.98
C SER A 247 -21.08 2.50 -5.64
N LYS A 248 -21.27 2.87 -4.37
CA LYS A 248 -22.36 3.78 -3.95
C LYS A 248 -22.01 5.26 -4.07
N SER A 249 -20.77 5.60 -4.39
CA SER A 249 -20.35 7.00 -4.54
C SER A 249 -20.82 7.58 -5.87
N LYS A 250 -21.66 8.61 -5.83
CA LYS A 250 -22.05 9.37 -7.04
C LYS A 250 -20.85 10.01 -7.76
N LYS A 251 -19.80 10.36 -7.02
CA LYS A 251 -18.60 11.00 -7.58
C LYS A 251 -17.79 10.02 -8.43
N PHE A 252 -17.61 8.80 -7.94
CA PHE A 252 -16.69 7.82 -8.54
C PHE A 252 -17.40 6.76 -9.39
N GLY A 253 -18.72 6.59 -9.20
CA GLY A 253 -19.49 5.55 -9.86
C GLY A 253 -18.96 4.16 -9.47
N TYR A 254 -18.72 3.33 -10.48
CA TYR A 254 -18.17 1.99 -10.29
C TYR A 254 -16.74 2.07 -9.74
N TRP A 255 -16.50 1.46 -8.59
CA TRP A 255 -15.17 1.38 -7.99
C TRP A 255 -14.49 0.07 -8.39
N ARG A 256 -13.58 0.15 -9.35
CA ARG A 256 -12.85 -1.01 -9.88
C ARG A 256 -11.52 -1.19 -9.16
N ASP A 257 -11.38 -2.24 -8.37
CA ASP A 257 -10.14 -2.52 -7.63
C ASP A 257 -9.93 -4.04 -7.53
N THR A 258 -8.71 -4.51 -7.27
CA THR A 258 -8.35 -5.94 -7.21
C THR A 258 -8.06 -6.34 -5.77
N HIS A 259 -8.81 -7.31 -5.25
CA HIS A 259 -8.57 -7.96 -3.96
C HIS A 259 -8.31 -9.44 -4.15
N LEU A 260 -7.60 -10.00 -3.18
CA LEU A 260 -7.15 -11.37 -3.12
C LEU A 260 -7.83 -12.05 -1.94
N ARG A 261 -8.34 -13.25 -2.18
CA ARG A 261 -8.59 -14.24 -1.14
C ARG A 261 -7.51 -15.31 -1.25
N ILE A 262 -6.85 -15.59 -0.14
CA ILE A 262 -5.74 -16.52 -0.03
C ILE A 262 -6.13 -17.59 0.98
N VAL A 263 -6.04 -18.86 0.60
CA VAL A 263 -6.22 -20.00 1.51
C VAL A 263 -4.96 -20.84 1.45
N GLY A 264 -4.27 -20.98 2.57
CA GLY A 264 -3.05 -21.78 2.63
C GLY A 264 -1.89 -21.10 3.34
N SER A 265 -0.67 -21.56 3.08
CA SER A 265 0.54 -21.14 3.81
C SER A 265 0.83 -19.64 3.74
N ALA A 266 0.52 -18.98 2.63
CA ALA A 266 0.68 -17.54 2.46
C ALA A 266 -0.19 -16.73 3.45
N SER A 267 -1.30 -17.30 3.95
CA SER A 267 -2.12 -16.69 5.00
C SER A 267 -1.33 -16.50 6.30
N LEU A 268 -0.40 -17.41 6.62
CA LEU A 268 0.46 -17.31 7.80
C LEU A 268 1.45 -16.15 7.71
N LEU A 269 1.87 -15.77 6.49
CA LEU A 269 2.76 -14.61 6.29
C LEU A 269 2.00 -13.29 6.50
N LEU A 270 0.75 -13.21 6.03
CA LEU A 270 -0.13 -12.07 6.34
C LEU A 270 -0.49 -12.02 7.82
N GLN A 271 -0.68 -13.18 8.47
CA GLN A 271 -0.88 -13.27 9.92
C GLN A 271 0.33 -12.74 10.69
N GLU A 272 1.55 -13.10 10.28
CA GLU A 272 2.77 -12.57 10.89
C GLU A 272 2.86 -11.06 10.73
N ARG A 273 2.58 -10.53 9.53
CA ARG A 273 2.58 -9.09 9.27
C ARG A 273 1.59 -8.36 10.18
N PHE A 274 0.35 -8.84 10.27
CA PHE A 274 -0.66 -8.30 11.17
C PHE A 274 -0.17 -8.29 12.61
N VAL A 275 0.44 -9.38 13.09
CA VAL A 275 0.93 -9.48 14.47
C VAL A 275 2.05 -8.47 14.75
N MET A 276 2.96 -8.26 13.79
CA MET A 276 3.99 -7.24 13.92
C MET A 276 3.39 -5.83 14.02
N ASP A 277 2.41 -5.52 13.16
CA ASP A 277 1.73 -4.22 13.18
C ASP A 277 0.89 -4.02 14.45
N TRP A 278 0.24 -5.08 14.94
CA TRP A 278 -0.49 -5.10 16.20
C TRP A 278 0.43 -4.82 17.37
N ASN A 279 1.49 -5.62 17.54
CA ASN A 279 2.41 -5.51 18.67
C ASN A 279 3.18 -4.19 18.68
N ALA A 280 3.41 -3.59 17.50
CA ALA A 280 3.96 -2.23 17.39
C ALA A 280 2.93 -1.16 17.81
N SER A 281 1.64 -1.39 17.56
CA SER A 281 0.58 -0.40 17.78
C SER A 281 -0.07 -0.46 19.17
N ILE A 282 0.02 -1.56 19.90
CA ILE A 282 -0.58 -1.65 21.24
C ILE A 282 0.04 -0.69 22.26
N THR A 283 -0.81 -0.13 23.11
CA THR A 283 -0.38 0.69 24.27
C THR A 283 -0.37 -0.13 25.56
N ASP A 284 -1.29 -1.08 25.71
CA ASP A 284 -1.31 -2.05 26.82
C ASP A 284 -0.47 -3.28 26.46
N LYS A 285 0.60 -3.52 27.21
CA LYS A 285 1.49 -4.66 27.00
C LYS A 285 0.84 -6.01 27.29
N ASN A 286 -0.27 -6.06 28.02
CA ASN A 286 -1.04 -7.28 28.22
C ASN A 286 -1.73 -7.77 26.94
N GLN A 287 -1.89 -6.89 25.94
CA GLN A 287 -2.45 -7.21 24.62
C GLN A 287 -1.38 -7.73 23.62
N THR A 288 -0.13 -7.90 24.07
CA THR A 288 0.94 -8.41 23.22
C THR A 288 0.58 -9.80 22.73
N ILE A 289 0.55 -9.97 21.41
CA ILE A 289 0.37 -11.27 20.79
C ILE A 289 1.71 -12.01 20.86
N SER A 290 1.69 -13.16 21.50
CA SER A 290 2.76 -14.16 21.47
C SER A 290 2.39 -15.32 20.56
N PHE A 291 3.37 -16.18 20.24
CA PHE A 291 3.12 -17.34 19.38
C PHE A 291 2.03 -18.23 19.96
N ASN A 292 1.06 -18.59 19.12
CA ASN A 292 -0.05 -19.48 19.46
C ASN A 292 -0.40 -20.32 18.24
N GLU A 293 -0.60 -21.64 18.41
CA GLU A 293 -1.00 -22.56 17.33
C GLU A 293 -2.37 -22.23 16.73
N LYS A 294 -3.24 -21.50 17.45
CA LYS A 294 -4.50 -20.96 16.91
C LYS A 294 -4.30 -19.86 15.87
N LEU A 295 -3.27 -19.04 16.07
CA LEU A 295 -2.90 -17.98 15.13
C LEU A 295 -2.03 -18.54 14.00
N PHE A 296 -1.17 -19.49 14.32
CA PHE A 296 -0.26 -20.12 13.37
C PHE A 296 -0.51 -21.63 13.30
N PRO A 297 -1.66 -22.06 12.75
CA PRO A 297 -1.98 -23.47 12.61
C PRO A 297 -0.95 -24.14 11.70
N LYS A 298 -0.69 -25.42 11.97
CA LYS A 298 0.16 -26.22 11.07
C LYS A 298 -0.57 -26.39 9.73
N ILE A 299 0.07 -25.91 8.67
CA ILE A 299 -0.32 -26.14 7.28
C ILE A 299 0.80 -26.96 6.67
N GLU A 300 0.49 -28.16 6.18
CA GLU A 300 1.50 -29.02 5.57
C GLU A 300 1.65 -28.67 4.08
N GLU A 301 2.85 -28.27 3.64
CA GLU A 301 3.16 -28.02 2.22
C GLU A 301 3.54 -29.30 1.44
N ASN A 302 3.34 -30.47 2.05
CA ASN A 302 3.60 -31.77 1.42
C ASN A 302 2.41 -32.26 0.57
N GLN A 303 1.20 -31.76 0.82
CA GLN A 303 -0.05 -32.12 0.15
C GLN A 303 -0.40 -31.07 -0.91
N LEU A 304 0.43 -30.99 -1.95
CA LEU A 304 0.22 -30.01 -3.02
C LEU A 304 -0.93 -30.46 -3.94
N THR A 305 -1.79 -29.51 -4.32
CA THR A 305 -2.87 -29.73 -5.30
C THR A 305 -2.48 -29.17 -6.68
N GLU A 306 -3.21 -29.57 -7.73
CA GLU A 306 -2.96 -29.03 -9.09
C GLU A 306 -3.20 -27.51 -9.20
N ASP A 307 -4.04 -26.96 -8.32
CA ASP A 307 -4.39 -25.53 -8.27
C ASP A 307 -3.43 -24.72 -7.36
N ASP A 308 -2.33 -25.32 -6.89
CA ASP A 308 -1.43 -24.68 -5.94
C ASP A 308 -0.61 -23.57 -6.57
N VAL A 309 -0.59 -22.41 -5.90
CA VAL A 309 0.10 -21.22 -6.37
C VAL A 309 1.32 -20.93 -5.50
N ALA A 310 2.51 -21.01 -6.11
CA ALA A 310 3.74 -20.55 -5.47
C ALA A 310 3.66 -19.03 -5.23
N THR A 311 3.71 -18.61 -3.96
CA THR A 311 3.39 -17.23 -3.55
C THR A 311 4.38 -16.70 -2.51
N GLN A 312 4.82 -15.45 -2.67
CA GLN A 312 5.49 -14.68 -1.62
C GLN A 312 4.59 -13.52 -1.16
N ILE A 313 4.56 -13.27 0.14
CA ILE A 313 3.99 -12.04 0.70
C ILE A 313 5.14 -11.12 1.04
N VAL A 314 5.18 -9.95 0.41
CA VAL A 314 6.24 -8.97 0.56
C VAL A 314 5.64 -7.72 1.17
N SER A 315 6.16 -7.33 2.32
CA SER A 315 5.75 -6.11 3.01
C SER A 315 6.92 -5.16 3.14
N ASP A 316 6.65 -3.87 3.03
CA ASP A 316 7.66 -2.83 3.18
C ASP A 316 7.06 -1.61 3.87
N GLY A 317 7.93 -0.72 4.32
CA GLY A 317 7.54 0.48 5.01
C GLY A 317 8.70 1.45 5.26
N PRO A 318 8.37 2.67 5.70
CA PRO A 318 9.34 3.71 6.05
C PRO A 318 10.25 3.35 7.24
N ASP A 319 10.06 2.19 7.85
CA ASP A 319 10.85 1.64 8.95
C ASP A 319 12.21 1.07 8.51
N THR A 320 12.42 0.91 7.21
CA THR A 320 13.70 0.48 6.64
C THR A 320 14.35 1.57 5.77
N SER A 321 15.69 1.58 5.70
CA SER A 321 16.43 2.55 4.87
C SER A 321 16.43 2.21 3.38
N THR A 322 16.09 0.97 3.04
CA THR A 322 16.16 0.44 1.68
C THR A 322 14.74 0.10 1.24
N PRO A 323 14.21 0.74 0.18
CA PRO A 323 12.85 0.51 -0.31
C PRO A 323 12.78 -0.85 -1.01
N TYR A 324 12.57 -1.88 -0.20
CA TYR A 324 12.73 -3.28 -0.54
C TYR A 324 11.65 -3.76 -1.50
N LEU A 325 10.39 -3.39 -1.26
CA LEU A 325 9.29 -3.76 -2.16
C LEU A 325 9.44 -3.07 -3.50
N ARG A 326 9.72 -1.76 -3.53
CA ARG A 326 9.97 -1.03 -4.79
C ARG A 326 11.10 -1.68 -5.59
N ASN A 327 12.26 -1.90 -4.97
CA ASN A 327 13.42 -2.48 -5.64
C ASN A 327 13.18 -3.93 -6.11
N GLY A 328 12.40 -4.71 -5.37
CA GLY A 328 11.99 -6.04 -5.81
C GLY A 328 10.99 -6.01 -6.97
N MET A 329 10.09 -5.03 -6.99
CA MET A 329 9.21 -4.77 -8.14
C MET A 329 10.01 -4.34 -9.38
N ILE A 330 11.06 -3.53 -9.23
CA ILE A 330 12.03 -3.27 -10.30
C ILE A 330 12.62 -4.58 -10.82
N ARG A 331 13.12 -5.42 -9.90
CA ARG A 331 13.77 -6.69 -10.25
C ARG A 331 12.84 -7.61 -11.02
N MET A 332 11.56 -7.66 -10.64
CA MET A 332 10.50 -8.42 -11.29
C MET A 332 10.19 -7.88 -12.69
N MET A 333 9.93 -6.57 -12.82
CA MET A 333 9.59 -5.96 -14.11
C MET A 333 10.74 -6.07 -15.13
N MET A 334 12.00 -6.00 -14.68
CA MET A 334 13.17 -6.24 -15.52
C MET A 334 13.31 -7.70 -16.03
N MET A 335 12.48 -8.62 -15.55
CA MET A 335 12.41 -9.98 -16.09
C MET A 335 11.49 -10.11 -17.30
N ALA A 336 10.74 -9.05 -17.65
CA ALA A 336 9.87 -9.04 -18.82
C ALA A 336 10.65 -9.39 -20.11
N ARG A 337 9.99 -10.13 -21.01
CA ARG A 337 10.53 -10.47 -22.33
C ARG A 337 9.57 -10.14 -23.46
N LYS A 338 8.27 -10.09 -23.18
CA LYS A 338 7.20 -9.87 -24.16
C LYS A 338 6.24 -8.78 -23.70
N THR A 339 5.74 -8.85 -22.47
CA THR A 339 4.73 -7.91 -21.97
C THR A 339 5.02 -7.47 -20.54
N LEU A 340 4.67 -6.22 -20.25
CA LEU A 340 4.66 -5.66 -18.90
C LEU A 340 3.40 -4.81 -18.75
N TRP A 341 2.43 -5.29 -17.98
CA TRP A 341 1.13 -4.63 -17.81
C TRP A 341 0.94 -4.17 -16.36
N ILE A 342 0.52 -2.93 -16.18
CA ILE A 342 0.45 -2.27 -14.88
C ILE A 342 -0.92 -1.59 -14.73
N GLN A 343 -1.58 -1.78 -13.58
CA GLN A 343 -2.73 -0.97 -13.16
C GLN A 343 -2.34 -0.20 -11.90
N THR A 344 -2.60 1.11 -11.87
CA THR A 344 -2.33 1.96 -10.71
C THR A 344 -3.30 3.15 -10.68
N PRO A 345 -3.87 3.54 -9.52
CA PRO A 345 -4.65 4.78 -9.45
C PRO A 345 -3.77 6.02 -9.58
N TYR A 346 -2.51 5.92 -9.16
CA TYR A 346 -1.58 7.04 -9.07
C TYR A 346 -0.32 6.68 -9.86
N LEU A 347 -0.05 7.42 -10.92
CA LEU A 347 1.14 7.27 -11.75
C LEU A 347 2.06 8.46 -11.48
N VAL A 348 2.81 8.37 -10.39
CA VAL A 348 3.76 9.40 -9.95
C VAL A 348 5.10 8.73 -9.63
N PRO A 349 5.70 8.00 -10.60
CA PRO A 349 6.88 7.17 -10.36
C PRO A 349 8.13 8.00 -10.00
N ASP A 350 9.05 7.37 -9.28
CA ASP A 350 10.41 7.89 -9.08
C ASP A 350 11.33 7.55 -10.27
N ASP A 351 12.50 8.18 -10.34
CA ASP A 351 13.42 8.01 -11.47
C ASP A 351 13.83 6.55 -11.72
N PRO A 352 14.13 5.72 -10.69
CA PRO A 352 14.35 4.29 -10.88
C PRO A 352 13.19 3.57 -11.57
N MET A 353 11.95 3.93 -11.24
CA MET A 353 10.79 3.29 -11.86
C MET A 353 10.53 3.72 -13.28
N ILE A 354 10.71 5.00 -13.57
CA ILE A 354 10.70 5.52 -14.94
C ILE A 354 11.75 4.78 -15.77
N ALA A 355 13.00 4.73 -15.31
CA ALA A 355 14.09 4.08 -16.03
C ALA A 355 13.77 2.60 -16.34
N THR A 356 13.17 1.89 -15.37
CA THR A 356 12.78 0.48 -15.54
C THR A 356 11.79 0.28 -16.68
N TRP A 357 10.73 1.09 -16.72
CA TRP A 357 9.69 0.95 -17.75
C TRP A 357 10.18 1.39 -19.13
N VAL A 358 10.96 2.48 -19.19
CA VAL A 358 11.56 2.97 -20.44
C VAL A 358 12.54 1.94 -21.00
N ILE A 359 13.41 1.35 -20.16
CA ILE A 359 14.32 0.28 -20.59
C ILE A 359 13.54 -0.91 -21.14
N ALA A 360 12.45 -1.32 -20.49
CA ALA A 360 11.61 -2.41 -20.96
C ALA A 360 10.98 -2.09 -22.33
N ALA A 361 10.38 -0.91 -22.48
CA ALA A 361 9.76 -0.47 -23.73
C ALA A 361 10.79 -0.39 -24.88
N HIS A 362 11.95 0.23 -24.64
CA HIS A 362 13.03 0.34 -25.62
C HIS A 362 13.69 -1.00 -25.96
N SER A 363 13.52 -2.02 -25.10
CA SER A 363 13.93 -3.40 -25.37
C SER A 363 12.90 -4.19 -26.19
N GLY A 364 11.80 -3.54 -26.63
CA GLY A 364 10.75 -4.17 -27.44
C GLY A 364 9.68 -4.91 -26.64
N VAL A 365 9.63 -4.74 -25.31
CA VAL A 365 8.54 -5.26 -24.47
C VAL A 365 7.29 -4.39 -24.68
N ASP A 366 6.12 -5.01 -24.84
CA ASP A 366 4.84 -4.29 -24.88
C ASP A 366 4.44 -3.84 -23.46
N VAL A 367 4.80 -2.59 -23.14
CA VAL A 367 4.50 -1.97 -21.84
C VAL A 367 3.16 -1.23 -21.91
N ARG A 368 2.24 -1.59 -21.00
CA ARG A 368 0.91 -0.96 -20.89
C ARG A 368 0.63 -0.53 -19.47
N ILE A 369 0.18 0.71 -19.27
CA ILE A 369 -0.19 1.24 -17.96
C ILE A 369 -1.63 1.76 -18.01
N MET A 370 -2.45 1.30 -17.07
CA MET A 370 -3.83 1.73 -16.91
C MET A 370 -3.98 2.68 -15.72
N ILE A 371 -4.63 3.82 -15.95
CA ILE A 371 -4.82 4.91 -14.98
C ILE A 371 -6.30 5.36 -14.90
N PRO A 372 -6.71 6.09 -13.84
CA PRO A 372 -8.07 6.60 -13.73
C PRO A 372 -8.43 7.68 -14.77
N SER A 373 -9.72 7.84 -15.04
CA SER A 373 -10.28 8.93 -15.85
C SER A 373 -10.57 10.21 -15.08
N MET A 374 -10.49 10.20 -13.75
CA MET A 374 -10.93 11.32 -12.91
C MET A 374 -10.10 11.50 -11.64
N PRO A 375 -10.10 12.71 -11.04
CA PRO A 375 -9.40 12.98 -9.79
C PRO A 375 -10.18 12.54 -8.56
N ASP A 376 -9.50 11.88 -7.64
CA ASP A 376 -9.91 11.74 -6.24
C ASP A 376 -9.20 12.78 -5.34
N HIS A 377 -7.97 13.15 -5.68
CA HIS A 377 -7.17 14.19 -5.04
C HIS A 377 -6.81 15.37 -5.98
N PRO A 378 -6.70 16.63 -5.48
CA PRO A 378 -6.56 17.83 -6.33
C PRO A 378 -5.32 17.87 -7.25
N PHE A 379 -4.18 17.36 -6.78
CA PHE A 379 -2.90 17.45 -7.49
C PHE A 379 -2.44 16.12 -8.10
N ILE A 380 -2.76 14.99 -7.47
CA ILE A 380 -2.28 13.65 -7.88
C ILE A 380 -2.70 13.32 -9.31
N TYR A 381 -3.95 13.58 -9.67
CA TYR A 381 -4.44 13.31 -11.03
C TYR A 381 -3.72 14.15 -12.09
N ARG A 382 -3.37 15.40 -11.78
CA ARG A 382 -2.64 16.27 -12.71
C ARG A 382 -1.18 15.87 -12.84
N ALA A 383 -0.55 15.40 -11.76
CA ALA A 383 0.77 14.78 -11.83
C ALA A 383 0.72 13.48 -12.66
N THR A 384 -0.28 12.63 -12.43
CA THR A 384 -0.55 11.40 -13.21
C THR A 384 -0.63 11.69 -14.70
N GLN A 385 -1.40 12.70 -15.11
CA GLN A 385 -1.48 13.10 -16.53
C GLN A 385 -0.13 13.57 -17.09
N TRP A 386 0.69 14.25 -16.27
CA TRP A 386 2.03 14.68 -16.69
C TRP A 386 2.94 13.47 -16.96
N TYR A 387 3.02 12.53 -16.03
CA TYR A 387 3.85 11.32 -16.20
C TYR A 387 3.32 10.41 -17.29
N ALA A 388 2.00 10.28 -17.43
CA ALA A 388 1.38 9.57 -18.54
C ALA A 388 1.84 10.12 -19.90
N ASN A 389 1.82 11.44 -20.08
CA ASN A 389 2.30 12.06 -21.31
C ASN A 389 3.80 11.84 -21.53
N TYR A 390 4.61 11.94 -20.47
CA TYR A 390 6.05 11.66 -20.54
C TYR A 390 6.31 10.22 -21.01
N LEU A 391 5.70 9.23 -20.35
CA LEU A 391 5.89 7.81 -20.67
C LEU A 391 5.36 7.44 -22.07
N LEU A 392 4.30 8.11 -22.52
CA LEU A 392 3.75 7.94 -23.86
C LEU A 392 4.78 8.32 -24.95
N HIS A 393 5.57 9.38 -24.74
CA HIS A 393 6.67 9.73 -25.65
C HIS A 393 7.82 8.71 -25.64
N GLU A 394 7.98 7.92 -24.58
CA GLU A 394 8.98 6.85 -24.44
C GLU A 394 8.45 5.50 -24.98
N GLY A 395 7.35 5.50 -25.74
CA GLY A 395 6.80 4.30 -26.38
C GLY A 395 5.95 3.40 -25.47
N ILE A 396 5.60 3.86 -24.26
CA ILE A 396 4.73 3.12 -23.33
C ILE A 396 3.26 3.45 -23.63
N LYS A 397 2.41 2.42 -23.73
CA LYS A 397 0.97 2.62 -23.98
C LYS A 397 0.24 2.96 -22.70
N ILE A 398 -0.51 4.06 -22.71
CA ILE A 398 -1.30 4.50 -21.56
C ILE A 398 -2.79 4.36 -21.86
N TYR A 399 -3.53 3.76 -20.94
CA TYR A 399 -4.97 3.55 -21.05
C TYR A 399 -5.70 4.22 -19.90
N VAL A 400 -6.70 5.03 -20.22
CA VAL A 400 -7.53 5.76 -19.27
C VAL A 400 -8.83 4.99 -19.06
N TYR A 401 -9.08 4.52 -17.83
CA TYR A 401 -10.27 3.71 -17.52
C TYR A 401 -11.52 4.58 -17.35
N ASP A 402 -12.53 4.36 -18.20
CA ASP A 402 -13.69 5.26 -18.31
C ASP A 402 -14.95 4.73 -17.61
N ASN A 403 -14.94 3.49 -17.14
CA ASN A 403 -16.08 2.88 -16.46
C ASN A 403 -16.02 3.10 -14.93
N GLY A 404 -15.83 4.34 -14.49
CA GLY A 404 -15.72 4.72 -13.07
C GLY A 404 -14.27 4.93 -12.63
N PHE A 405 -13.97 4.65 -11.36
CA PHE A 405 -12.65 4.88 -10.78
C PHE A 405 -11.88 3.56 -10.63
N ILE A 406 -10.75 3.43 -11.34
CA ILE A 406 -9.84 2.30 -11.18
C ILE A 406 -8.86 2.58 -10.03
N HIS A 407 -8.80 1.65 -9.08
CA HIS A 407 -7.92 1.71 -7.93
C HIS A 407 -7.12 0.41 -7.75
N ALA A 408 -7.04 -0.44 -8.78
CA ALA A 408 -6.18 -1.62 -8.78
C ALA A 408 -4.68 -1.26 -8.68
N LYS A 409 -3.91 -2.12 -8.01
CA LYS A 409 -2.44 -2.07 -7.94
C LYS A 409 -1.89 -3.43 -8.36
N THR A 410 -1.72 -3.61 -9.65
CA THR A 410 -1.29 -4.90 -10.22
C THR A 410 -0.16 -4.72 -11.20
N VAL A 411 0.73 -5.70 -11.23
CA VAL A 411 1.83 -5.79 -12.21
C VAL A 411 1.86 -7.21 -12.75
N MET A 412 1.78 -7.37 -14.06
CA MET A 412 1.88 -8.65 -14.74
C MET A 412 3.07 -8.62 -15.70
N VAL A 413 3.92 -9.65 -15.61
CA VAL A 413 5.15 -9.80 -16.39
C VAL A 413 5.05 -11.07 -17.23
N ASP A 414 4.94 -10.88 -18.54
CA ASP A 414 4.63 -11.94 -19.50
C ASP A 414 3.37 -12.74 -19.06
N ASP A 415 3.37 -14.05 -19.30
CA ASP A 415 2.39 -15.00 -18.71
C ASP A 415 3.03 -15.79 -17.56
N ARG A 416 3.92 -15.18 -16.78
CA ARG A 416 4.81 -15.90 -15.86
C ARG A 416 4.74 -15.45 -14.42
N PHE A 417 4.75 -14.14 -14.19
CA PHE A 417 4.79 -13.58 -12.85
C PHE A 417 3.75 -12.49 -12.72
N ALA A 418 3.12 -12.40 -11.57
CA ALA A 418 2.22 -11.31 -11.26
C ALA A 418 2.38 -10.84 -9.83
N ALA A 419 2.03 -9.59 -9.57
CA ALA A 419 1.96 -9.01 -8.24
C ALA A 419 0.65 -8.24 -8.09
N ALA A 420 0.02 -8.35 -6.94
CA ALA A 420 -1.17 -7.59 -6.58
C ALA A 420 -1.18 -7.29 -5.08
N GLY A 421 -1.61 -6.09 -4.70
CA GLY A 421 -1.59 -5.70 -3.30
C GLY A 421 -2.03 -4.26 -3.07
N SER A 422 -1.28 -3.55 -2.24
CA SER A 422 -1.59 -2.19 -1.82
C SER A 422 -0.69 -1.13 -2.45
N MET A 423 0.50 -1.50 -2.96
CA MET A 423 1.51 -0.54 -3.41
C MET A 423 1.10 0.18 -4.71
N ASN A 424 0.87 1.50 -4.64
CA ASN A 424 0.68 2.30 -5.85
C ASN A 424 2.02 2.55 -6.56
N GLN A 425 1.95 3.09 -7.78
CA GLN A 425 3.13 3.55 -8.51
C GLN A 425 3.42 5.04 -8.25
N ASP A 426 3.64 5.38 -6.98
CA ASP A 426 3.87 6.75 -6.50
C ASP A 426 5.00 6.85 -5.44
N PHE A 427 5.53 8.07 -5.26
CA PHE A 427 6.57 8.35 -4.26
C PHE A 427 6.19 7.93 -2.84
N ARG A 428 4.91 8.05 -2.48
CA ARG A 428 4.41 7.66 -1.15
C ARG A 428 4.52 6.17 -0.91
N SER A 429 4.06 5.33 -1.84
CA SER A 429 4.13 3.87 -1.69
C SER A 429 5.58 3.39 -1.67
N TYR A 430 6.47 4.09 -2.37
CA TYR A 430 7.89 3.76 -2.41
C TYR A 430 8.70 4.18 -1.16
N SER A 431 8.18 5.05 -0.29
CA SER A 431 9.01 5.66 0.76
C SER A 431 8.31 6.02 2.07
N LEU A 432 6.99 6.18 2.07
CA LEU A 432 6.23 6.76 3.19
C LEU A 432 5.11 5.85 3.71
N ASN A 433 4.49 5.06 2.84
CA ASN A 433 3.40 4.18 3.25
C ASN A 433 3.93 2.82 3.70
N PHE A 434 3.18 2.19 4.60
CA PHE A 434 3.34 0.77 4.90
C PHE A 434 2.53 -0.03 3.89
N GLU A 435 3.21 -0.84 3.08
CA GLU A 435 2.63 -1.57 1.94
C GLU A 435 2.79 -3.09 2.12
N THR A 436 1.92 -3.85 1.44
CA THR A 436 2.01 -5.31 1.32
C THR A 436 1.45 -5.76 -0.02
N ASP A 437 2.26 -6.52 -0.75
CA ASP A 437 1.89 -7.14 -2.01
C ASP A 437 2.10 -8.66 -1.95
N ALA A 438 1.23 -9.38 -2.65
CA ALA A 438 1.41 -10.80 -2.94
C ALA A 438 2.03 -10.94 -4.33
N VAL A 439 3.11 -11.72 -4.43
CA VAL A 439 3.83 -12.03 -5.68
C VAL A 439 3.61 -13.49 -6.02
N PHE A 440 3.14 -13.75 -7.24
CA PHE A 440 2.75 -15.05 -7.75
C PHE A 440 3.74 -15.55 -8.81
N TYR A 441 4.10 -16.82 -8.69
CA TYR A 441 4.99 -17.54 -9.61
C TYR A 441 4.21 -18.65 -10.30
N ASP A 442 3.14 -18.27 -11.00
CA ASP A 442 2.22 -19.21 -11.63
C ASP A 442 1.63 -18.65 -12.93
N LYS A 443 1.64 -19.47 -13.99
CA LYS A 443 1.14 -19.07 -15.32
C LYS A 443 -0.37 -18.86 -15.36
N ASN A 444 -1.15 -19.69 -14.68
CA ASN A 444 -2.61 -19.60 -14.71
C ASN A 444 -3.09 -18.37 -13.96
N ILE A 445 -2.52 -18.08 -12.80
CA ILE A 445 -2.79 -16.86 -12.03
C ILE A 445 -2.39 -15.61 -12.83
N THR A 446 -1.23 -15.63 -13.47
CA THR A 446 -0.79 -14.50 -14.31
C THR A 446 -1.76 -14.29 -15.49
N ARG A 447 -2.21 -15.37 -16.13
CA ARG A 447 -3.21 -15.30 -17.21
C ARG A 447 -4.58 -14.81 -16.75
N GLU A 448 -5.03 -15.20 -15.55
CA GLU A 448 -6.27 -14.69 -14.98
C GLU A 448 -6.21 -13.17 -14.80
N LEU A 449 -5.11 -12.65 -14.26
CA LEU A 449 -4.87 -11.22 -14.13
C LEU A 449 -4.72 -10.51 -15.49
N ASN A 450 -4.06 -11.14 -16.46
CA ASN A 450 -4.00 -10.64 -17.84
C ASN A 450 -5.41 -10.52 -18.44
N HIS A 451 -6.26 -11.52 -18.25
CA HIS A 451 -7.64 -11.49 -18.74
C HIS A 451 -8.50 -10.43 -18.02
N ILE A 452 -8.28 -10.22 -16.71
CA ILE A 452 -8.88 -9.12 -15.97
C ILE A 452 -8.45 -7.77 -16.56
N PHE A 453 -7.16 -7.59 -16.85
CA PHE A 453 -6.64 -6.38 -17.48
C PHE A 453 -7.29 -6.13 -18.85
N GLU A 454 -7.39 -7.16 -19.71
CA GLU A 454 -8.02 -7.06 -21.03
C GLU A 454 -9.51 -6.68 -20.96
N LYS A 455 -10.24 -7.21 -19.96
CA LYS A 455 -11.63 -6.81 -19.70
C LYS A 455 -11.75 -5.34 -19.31
N ASP A 456 -10.83 -4.84 -18.49
CA ASP A 456 -10.77 -3.42 -18.14
C ASP A 456 -10.35 -2.56 -19.34
N LEU A 457 -9.44 -3.08 -20.18
CA LEU A 457 -8.95 -2.42 -21.40
C LEU A 457 -10.07 -2.13 -22.40
N ALA A 458 -11.04 -3.03 -22.52
CA ALA A 458 -12.23 -2.84 -23.36
C ALA A 458 -13.13 -1.66 -22.92
N LYS A 459 -12.87 -1.09 -21.73
CA LYS A 459 -13.57 0.06 -21.16
C LYS A 459 -12.66 1.28 -21.01
N CYS A 460 -11.53 1.29 -21.73
CA CYS A 460 -10.56 2.37 -21.68
C CYS A 460 -10.52 3.17 -22.97
N THR A 461 -10.17 4.44 -22.85
CA THR A 461 -9.64 5.26 -23.93
C THR A 461 -8.12 5.13 -23.94
N GLU A 462 -7.54 4.75 -25.08
CA GLU A 462 -6.09 4.81 -25.27
C GLU A 462 -5.65 6.28 -25.38
N LEU A 463 -4.68 6.68 -24.56
CA LEU A 463 -4.11 8.02 -24.61
C LEU A 463 -3.08 8.08 -25.74
N THR A 464 -3.33 8.91 -26.75
CA THR A 464 -2.45 9.09 -27.91
C THR A 464 -1.71 10.43 -27.86
N LEU A 465 -0.61 10.53 -28.60
CA LEU A 465 0.14 11.80 -28.72
C LEU A 465 -0.74 12.91 -29.30
N GLU A 466 -1.65 12.59 -30.22
CA GLU A 466 -2.62 13.55 -30.76
C GLU A 466 -3.54 14.13 -29.66
N ILE A 467 -4.01 13.28 -28.73
CA ILE A 467 -4.84 13.73 -27.60
C ILE A 467 -4.03 14.64 -26.68
N THR A 468 -2.80 14.24 -26.33
CA THR A 468 -1.98 15.01 -25.39
C THR A 468 -1.43 16.30 -25.99
N ASP A 469 -1.14 16.32 -27.29
CA ASP A 469 -0.68 17.49 -28.03
C ASP A 469 -1.73 18.60 -28.05
N ASN A 470 -3.00 18.22 -28.15
CA ASN A 470 -4.14 19.13 -28.11
C ASN A 470 -4.53 19.63 -26.70
N TRP A 471 -3.85 19.21 -25.63
CA TRP A 471 -4.12 19.74 -24.29
C TRP A 471 -3.81 21.23 -24.18
N SER A 472 -4.76 21.98 -23.60
CA SER A 472 -4.64 23.43 -23.43
C SER A 472 -3.41 23.82 -22.59
N ARG A 473 -2.85 25.00 -22.89
CA ARG A 473 -1.72 25.56 -22.13
C ARG A 473 -2.02 25.64 -20.63
N TYR A 474 -3.26 25.95 -20.26
CA TYR A 474 -3.69 26.00 -18.86
C TYR A 474 -3.67 24.62 -18.19
N LEU A 475 -4.10 23.56 -18.90
CA LEU A 475 -4.00 22.20 -18.38
C LEU A 475 -2.53 21.78 -18.21
N ARG A 476 -1.68 22.04 -19.21
CA ARG A 476 -0.23 21.77 -19.14
C ARG A 476 0.44 22.49 -17.98
N PHE A 477 0.04 23.74 -17.70
CA PHE A 477 0.50 24.47 -16.52
C PHE A 477 0.15 23.74 -15.21
N LYS A 478 -1.11 23.30 -15.03
CA LYS A 478 -1.52 22.54 -13.83
C LYS A 478 -0.73 21.24 -13.68
N GLN A 479 -0.52 20.53 -14.78
CA GLN A 479 0.24 19.27 -14.83
C GLN A 479 1.69 19.50 -14.40
N ALA A 480 2.37 20.47 -15.01
CA ALA A 480 3.75 20.83 -14.68
C ALA A 480 3.89 21.31 -13.22
N PHE A 481 2.94 22.11 -12.74
CA PHE A 481 2.92 22.55 -11.34
C PHE A 481 2.72 21.38 -10.39
N SER A 482 1.77 20.48 -10.68
CA SER A 482 1.47 19.34 -9.80
C SER A 482 2.64 18.35 -9.74
N ARG A 483 3.40 18.18 -10.83
CA ARG A 483 4.65 17.41 -10.83
C ARG A 483 5.70 17.94 -9.85
N LEU A 484 5.77 19.25 -9.61
CA LEU A 484 6.71 19.79 -8.61
C LEU A 484 6.38 19.32 -7.20
N LEU A 485 5.14 18.88 -6.97
CA LEU A 485 4.69 18.32 -5.71
C LEU A 485 4.92 16.80 -5.61
N SER A 486 5.34 16.11 -6.67
CA SER A 486 5.51 14.64 -6.69
C SER A 486 6.21 14.06 -5.45
N PRO A 487 7.30 14.64 -4.90
CA PRO A 487 7.98 14.05 -3.74
C PRO A 487 7.14 14.01 -2.45
N ILE A 488 6.01 14.71 -2.40
CA ILE A 488 5.08 14.74 -1.27
C ILE A 488 3.69 14.15 -1.62
N LEU A 489 3.45 13.85 -2.90
CA LEU A 489 2.18 13.34 -3.43
C LEU A 489 2.07 11.83 -3.36
#